data_AF-A0A6A6FS21-F1
#
_entry.id   AF-A0A6A6FS21-F1
#
_cell.length_a   1.000
_cell.length_b   1.000
_cell.length_c   1.000
_cell.angle_alpha   90.00
_cell.angle_beta   90.00
_cell.angle_gamma   90.00
#
_symmetry.space_group_name_H-M   'P 1'
#
loop_
_entity.id
_entity.type
_entity.pdbx_description
1 polymer ?
#
loop_
_entity_poly.entity_id
_entity_poly.type
_entity_poly.pdbx_seq_one_letter_code
_entity_poly.pdbx_strand_id
1 'polypeptide(L)'
;MSTSDPDCNSTSSSTISHHQQPQPQNPTNDDDDNNNNSTTTRNDQPQPQPPTDPNKIPTLLPARKVFPIQIGDQLFRLSGASISSDAPSYISQFFSAQIATKPDAEPCRTLYVDRDPNTFADISRHLQGYHIEARDGAHFVKLFSDAQFFSLPRLTAQLSASTIYVRVGEQEFRIPKDLFSSGRNPGDWPNYFSLGFSSFFSTLTDRLPGLSQQSLIRPPSLLPPSVPTRSARIFADLLHLLQGYELRIRDESHRAELLRDARYYHLKGVEQRLIPHRIAFNLRRQRSEILLRLEDVHKNGVSFVADRVAGGMTAQPSLGKNAPQNGVAGPGWICYQRPYVDAEAHNLIIEVGGEESTTVELEPTASSTSNSCMARVTLHNDTEKAFARLLSAIADRMSLPVIRAVEPMTPGRNGSHAGSRNQSQYQHRGHNTFRMHIGPDADVVVNGHRQSLVGHVDAADEMDVDDAQRPAANGRKVRHDNHSPATHWVVNKAQWRLRAQPRNGIEVILDAIKIEAYSSESSRNAASDFLM
;
A
#
# COMPACT_ATOMS: atom_id res chain seq x y z
N MET A 1 42.83 20.14 42.59
CA MET A 1 43.47 19.44 41.46
C MET A 1 42.69 19.84 40.21
N SER A 2 42.73 21.08 39.71
CA SER A 2 43.90 21.93 39.38
C SER A 2 44.78 21.17 38.40
N THR A 3 44.92 21.54 37.13
CA THR A 3 45.34 22.84 36.56
C THR A 3 44.83 22.96 35.09
N SER A 4 44.33 24.09 34.54
CA SER A 4 44.93 25.44 34.39
C SER A 4 46.18 25.37 33.48
N ASP A 5 46.41 26.06 32.36
CA ASP A 5 46.17 27.44 31.88
C ASP A 5 46.81 27.54 30.43
N PRO A 6 47.10 28.70 29.80
CA PRO A 6 46.20 29.77 29.32
C PRO A 6 46.62 30.43 27.96
N ASP A 7 45.76 31.36 27.49
CA ASP A 7 45.96 32.69 26.88
C ASP A 7 47.04 33.03 25.82
N CYS A 8 46.63 33.70 24.73
CA CYS A 8 46.75 35.18 24.57
C CYS A 8 46.35 35.74 23.17
N ASN A 9 45.41 36.69 23.18
CA ASN A 9 45.34 38.03 22.51
C ASN A 9 46.09 38.29 21.18
N SER A 10 45.55 39.01 20.18
CA SER A 10 45.06 40.40 20.28
C SER A 10 44.50 40.95 18.93
N THR A 11 43.42 41.74 19.05
CA THR A 11 42.97 42.96 18.32
C THR A 11 43.67 43.48 17.05
N SER A 12 42.87 43.85 16.03
CA SER A 12 42.79 45.25 15.50
C SER A 12 41.63 45.47 14.52
N SER A 13 41.08 46.69 14.56
CA SER A 13 39.80 47.16 14.02
C SER A 13 39.83 47.72 12.58
N SER A 14 38.63 48.00 12.05
CA SER A 14 38.26 49.02 11.02
C SER A 14 38.60 48.64 9.55
N THR A 15 37.80 48.89 8.49
CA THR A 15 36.91 50.01 8.14
C THR A 15 35.94 49.60 7.00
N ILE A 16 34.79 50.28 6.95
CA ILE A 16 33.73 50.29 5.91
C ILE A 16 34.25 50.70 4.53
N SER A 17 33.73 50.13 3.44
CA SER A 17 33.45 50.84 2.16
C SER A 17 32.58 50.02 1.19
N HIS A 18 31.48 50.64 0.75
CA HIS A 18 30.63 50.22 -0.36
C HIS A 18 31.35 50.29 -1.71
N HIS A 19 31.14 49.32 -2.59
CA HIS A 19 31.21 49.52 -4.03
C HIS A 19 30.21 48.63 -4.79
N GLN A 20 29.25 49.30 -5.43
CA GLN A 20 28.34 48.83 -6.47
C GLN A 20 28.90 49.27 -7.82
N GLN A 21 28.65 48.46 -8.88
CA GLN A 21 28.42 48.80 -10.31
C GLN A 21 29.05 47.74 -11.25
N PRO A 22 28.71 47.67 -12.56
CA PRO A 22 27.70 48.45 -13.31
C PRO A 22 26.75 47.63 -14.22
N GLN A 23 25.66 48.28 -14.64
CA GLN A 23 24.90 47.99 -15.87
C GLN A 23 25.50 48.77 -17.07
N PRO A 24 25.32 48.31 -18.32
CA PRO A 24 25.71 49.06 -19.52
C PRO A 24 24.57 49.92 -20.12
N GLN A 25 24.97 51.01 -20.77
CA GLN A 25 24.17 52.09 -21.37
C GLN A 25 23.97 51.94 -22.91
N ASN A 26 22.75 52.29 -23.37
CA ASN A 26 22.35 53.17 -24.51
C ASN A 26 22.95 53.03 -25.94
N PRO A 27 22.19 53.37 -27.02
CA PRO A 27 21.98 54.80 -27.39
C PRO A 27 20.61 55.20 -28.00
N THR A 28 20.46 56.53 -28.05
CA THR A 28 19.42 57.44 -28.55
C THR A 28 19.27 57.51 -30.08
N ASN A 29 18.11 57.98 -30.56
CA ASN A 29 17.97 58.95 -31.66
C ASN A 29 16.53 59.53 -31.76
N ASP A 30 16.47 60.72 -32.34
CA ASP A 30 15.45 61.78 -32.30
C ASP A 30 14.23 61.64 -33.25
N ASP A 31 13.26 62.53 -33.01
CA ASP A 31 12.31 63.24 -33.91
C ASP A 31 11.33 62.47 -34.81
N ASP A 32 10.01 62.70 -34.65
CA ASP A 32 9.22 63.62 -35.50
C ASP A 32 7.69 63.51 -35.27
N ASP A 33 7.00 64.61 -35.59
CA ASP A 33 5.56 64.88 -35.61
C ASP A 33 4.65 63.78 -36.20
N ASN A 34 3.40 63.70 -35.73
CA ASN A 34 2.20 64.14 -36.49
C ASN A 34 0.88 63.50 -35.99
N ASN A 35 -0.16 64.31 -36.11
CA ASN A 35 -1.56 64.14 -35.75
C ASN A 35 -2.29 63.10 -36.65
N ASN A 36 -3.18 62.24 -36.10
CA ASN A 36 -4.50 61.95 -36.69
C ASN A 36 -5.37 60.95 -35.91
N ASN A 37 -6.66 61.29 -35.86
CA ASN A 37 -7.82 60.52 -35.42
C ASN A 37 -7.90 59.10 -36.01
N SER A 38 -8.35 58.14 -35.19
CA SER A 38 -9.11 56.95 -35.64
C SER A 38 -9.88 56.32 -34.47
N THR A 39 -11.19 56.55 -34.47
CA THR A 39 -12.22 55.78 -33.78
C THR A 39 -12.13 54.30 -34.16
N THR A 40 -12.43 53.36 -33.23
CA THR A 40 -13.30 52.16 -33.42
C THR A 40 -12.99 51.02 -32.42
N THR A 41 -13.84 50.96 -31.37
CA THR A 41 -14.48 49.78 -30.74
C THR A 41 -13.71 48.57 -30.14
N ARG A 42 -14.27 48.11 -29.00
CA ARG A 42 -14.31 46.75 -28.41
C ARG A 42 -13.26 46.36 -27.35
N ASN A 43 -13.69 46.33 -26.07
CA ASN A 43 -13.96 45.11 -25.29
C ASN A 43 -13.98 45.44 -23.79
N ASP A 44 -15.17 45.53 -23.19
CA ASP A 44 -15.32 45.49 -21.73
C ASP A 44 -15.10 44.04 -21.26
N GLN A 45 -13.86 43.71 -20.92
CA GLN A 45 -13.52 42.59 -20.06
C GLN A 45 -13.69 43.02 -18.59
N PRO A 46 -14.37 42.24 -17.73
CA PRO A 46 -14.38 42.51 -16.31
C PRO A 46 -12.96 42.32 -15.75
N GLN A 47 -12.37 43.41 -15.25
CA GLN A 47 -11.07 43.37 -14.58
C GLN A 47 -11.10 42.37 -13.40
N PRO A 48 -10.05 41.56 -13.22
CA PRO A 48 -9.91 40.72 -12.04
C PRO A 48 -9.74 41.61 -10.81
N GLN A 49 -10.66 41.47 -9.85
CA GLN A 49 -10.53 42.10 -8.53
C GLN A 49 -9.23 41.63 -7.86
N PRO A 50 -8.51 42.52 -7.16
CA PRO A 50 -7.29 42.14 -6.44
C PRO A 50 -7.61 41.12 -5.32
N PRO A 51 -6.66 40.24 -4.96
CA PRO A 51 -6.87 39.22 -3.95
C PRO A 51 -7.21 39.88 -2.61
N THR A 52 -8.42 39.63 -2.11
CA THR A 52 -8.87 40.03 -0.79
C THR A 52 -8.04 39.33 0.27
N ASP A 53 -7.42 40.09 1.18
CA ASP A 53 -6.76 39.56 2.38
C ASP A 53 -7.71 38.60 3.13
N PRO A 54 -7.34 37.32 3.36
CA PRO A 54 -8.18 36.36 4.06
C PRO A 54 -8.45 36.71 5.54
N ASN A 55 -7.78 37.76 6.06
CA ASN A 55 -7.90 38.24 7.44
C ASN A 55 -8.74 39.53 7.60
N LYS A 56 -9.28 40.12 6.52
CA LYS A 56 -10.18 41.28 6.63
C LYS A 56 -11.63 40.81 6.64
N ILE A 57 -12.31 41.00 7.77
CA ILE A 57 -13.75 40.76 7.91
C ILE A 57 -14.50 41.60 6.85
N PRO A 58 -15.31 40.99 5.98
CA PRO A 58 -16.15 41.74 5.05
C PRO A 58 -17.09 42.67 5.82
N THR A 59 -16.93 43.98 5.65
CA THR A 59 -17.79 45.00 6.30
C THR A 59 -19.15 45.11 5.62
N LEU A 60 -19.88 43.99 5.51
CA LEU A 60 -21.25 43.93 4.94
C LEU A 60 -22.28 44.58 5.87
N LEU A 61 -22.13 44.42 7.18
CA LEU A 61 -23.05 44.94 8.18
C LEU A 61 -22.35 45.93 9.12
N PRO A 62 -23.07 46.96 9.64
CA PRO A 62 -22.52 47.86 10.64
C PRO A 62 -22.01 47.12 11.88
N ALA A 63 -20.71 47.19 12.14
CA ALA A 63 -20.02 46.32 13.10
C ALA A 63 -20.64 46.30 14.51
N ARG A 64 -21.05 47.48 15.01
CA ARG A 64 -21.58 47.65 16.38
C ARG A 64 -23.10 47.46 16.49
N LYS A 65 -23.82 47.37 15.37
CA LYS A 65 -25.27 47.19 15.37
C LYS A 65 -25.59 45.75 15.77
N VAL A 66 -26.61 45.58 16.62
CA VAL A 66 -27.04 44.27 17.12
C VAL A 66 -28.28 43.83 16.37
N PHE A 67 -28.25 42.62 15.84
CA PHE A 67 -29.30 42.04 15.01
C PHE A 67 -30.03 40.90 15.74
N PRO A 68 -31.38 40.92 15.79
CA PRO A 68 -32.17 39.88 16.45
C PRO A 68 -32.43 38.67 15.53
N ILE A 69 -32.11 37.47 16.01
CA ILE A 69 -32.29 36.20 15.29
C ILE A 69 -33.01 35.22 16.22
N GLN A 70 -34.26 34.88 15.91
CA GLN A 70 -35.04 33.88 16.62
C GLN A 70 -34.80 32.51 15.99
N ILE A 71 -34.26 31.57 16.77
CA ILE A 71 -34.03 30.18 16.37
C ILE A 71 -34.90 29.29 17.25
N GLY A 72 -35.92 28.67 16.67
CA GLY A 72 -36.92 27.92 17.44
C GLY A 72 -37.53 28.79 18.54
N ASP A 73 -37.36 28.36 19.79
CA ASP A 73 -37.83 29.03 21.00
C ASP A 73 -36.86 30.08 21.57
N GLN A 74 -35.61 30.19 21.08
CA GLN A 74 -34.59 31.09 21.64
C GLN A 74 -34.27 32.29 20.74
N LEU A 75 -34.15 33.48 21.36
CA LEU A 75 -33.72 34.71 20.71
C LEU A 75 -32.22 34.95 20.88
N PHE A 76 -31.48 34.96 19.79
CA PHE A 76 -30.07 35.30 19.71
C PHE A 76 -29.89 36.75 19.28
N ARG A 77 -28.90 37.43 19.87
CA ARG A 77 -28.51 38.80 19.53
C ARG A 77 -27.05 38.82 19.14
N LEU A 78 -26.76 39.06 17.86
CA LEU A 78 -25.40 39.05 17.32
C LEU A 78 -25.05 40.43 16.75
N SER A 79 -23.79 40.82 16.93
CA SER A 79 -23.28 42.07 16.35
C SER A 79 -23.07 41.91 14.84
N GLY A 80 -23.10 43.03 14.10
CA GLY A 80 -22.76 43.03 12.68
C GLY A 80 -21.36 42.47 12.43
N ALA A 81 -20.40 42.75 13.32
CA ALA A 81 -19.05 42.19 13.24
C ALA A 81 -19.04 40.66 13.35
N SER A 82 -19.84 40.10 14.26
CA SER A 82 -19.96 38.64 14.44
C SER A 82 -20.58 37.98 13.20
N ILE A 83 -21.67 38.53 12.67
CA ILE A 83 -22.34 37.98 11.48
C ILE A 83 -21.43 38.08 10.24
N SER A 84 -20.69 39.18 10.12
CA SER A 84 -19.73 39.40 9.03
C SER A 84 -18.50 38.48 9.09
N SER A 85 -18.19 37.87 10.24
CA SER A 85 -16.98 37.06 10.41
C SER A 85 -16.91 35.84 9.48
N ASP A 86 -18.06 35.29 9.11
CA ASP A 86 -18.20 34.16 8.19
C ASP A 86 -19.23 34.47 7.09
N ALA A 87 -19.10 35.68 6.53
CA ALA A 87 -19.88 36.13 5.37
C ALA A 87 -19.19 35.77 4.04
N PRO A 88 -19.94 35.62 2.93
CA PRO A 88 -21.39 35.77 2.80
C PRO A 88 -22.15 34.56 3.36
N SER A 89 -23.14 34.84 4.21
CA SER A 89 -24.05 33.88 4.83
C SER A 89 -25.51 34.27 4.65
N TYR A 90 -26.43 33.33 4.83
CA TYR A 90 -27.88 33.58 4.82
C TYR A 90 -28.26 34.73 5.77
N ILE A 91 -27.65 34.75 6.96
CA ILE A 91 -27.87 35.77 7.99
C ILE A 91 -27.37 37.14 7.49
N SER A 92 -26.16 37.19 6.94
CA SER A 92 -25.59 38.45 6.43
C SER A 92 -26.42 39.03 5.28
N GLN A 93 -26.91 38.17 4.37
CA GLN A 93 -27.71 38.59 3.21
C GLN A 93 -29.06 39.14 3.65
N PHE A 94 -29.74 38.45 4.58
CA PHE A 94 -31.03 38.87 5.11
C PHE A 94 -30.97 40.28 5.72
N PHE A 95 -30.00 40.54 6.59
CA PHE A 95 -29.87 41.88 7.21
C PHE A 95 -29.31 42.93 6.26
N SER A 96 -28.42 42.56 5.32
CA SER A 96 -27.91 43.52 4.34
C SER A 96 -29.02 44.02 3.41
N ALA A 97 -29.94 43.13 3.00
CA ALA A 97 -31.11 43.51 2.20
C ALA A 97 -32.06 44.45 2.97
N GLN A 98 -32.24 44.23 4.28
CA GLN A 98 -33.04 45.13 5.12
C GLN A 98 -32.42 46.53 5.22
N ILE A 99 -31.11 46.62 5.49
CA ILE A 99 -30.41 47.91 5.62
C ILE A 99 -30.41 48.66 4.29
N ALA A 100 -30.19 47.96 3.17
CA ALA A 100 -30.23 48.56 1.84
C ALA A 100 -31.61 49.15 1.50
N THR A 101 -32.70 48.52 1.97
CA THR A 101 -34.07 48.99 1.71
C THR A 101 -34.48 50.11 2.67
N LYS A 102 -34.03 50.07 3.92
CA LYS A 102 -34.38 51.02 4.98
C LYS A 102 -33.20 51.25 5.95
N PRO A 103 -32.26 52.17 5.62
CA PRO A 103 -31.05 52.37 6.41
C PRO A 103 -31.32 52.89 7.83
N ASP A 104 -32.37 53.69 8.03
CA ASP A 104 -32.72 54.33 9.31
C ASP A 104 -33.88 53.65 10.07
N ALA A 105 -34.36 52.48 9.63
CA ALA A 105 -35.43 51.77 10.32
C ALA A 105 -34.88 51.01 11.55
N GLU A 106 -34.91 51.67 12.70
CA GLU A 106 -34.85 51.00 14.00
C GLU A 106 -36.28 50.74 14.51
N PRO A 107 -36.61 49.50 14.97
CA PRO A 107 -35.75 48.32 15.09
C PRO A 107 -35.67 47.46 13.81
N CYS A 108 -34.53 46.80 13.58
CA CYS A 108 -34.40 45.78 12.53
C CYS A 108 -35.38 44.61 12.77
N ARG A 109 -35.95 44.07 11.68
CA ARG A 109 -36.87 42.93 11.76
C ARG A 109 -36.13 41.67 12.17
N THR A 110 -36.66 40.95 13.16
CA THR A 110 -36.15 39.65 13.61
C THR A 110 -36.16 38.62 12.48
N LEU A 111 -35.03 37.94 12.30
CA LEU A 111 -34.92 36.74 11.45
C LEU A 111 -35.49 35.55 12.21
N TYR A 112 -36.51 34.87 11.68
CA TYR A 112 -37.11 33.68 12.29
C TYR A 112 -36.65 32.43 11.55
N VAL A 113 -36.14 31.44 12.27
CA VAL A 113 -35.66 30.17 11.73
C VAL A 113 -36.13 29.01 12.60
N ASP A 114 -36.75 28.00 12.01
CA ASP A 114 -37.24 26.80 12.68
C ASP A 114 -36.15 25.71 12.75
N ARG A 115 -35.18 25.91 13.65
CA ARG A 115 -34.01 25.02 13.86
C ARG A 115 -33.69 24.87 15.35
N ASP A 116 -32.82 23.92 15.69
CA ASP A 116 -32.44 23.64 17.08
C ASP A 116 -31.57 24.77 17.67
N PRO A 117 -32.01 25.44 18.75
CA PRO A 117 -31.25 26.53 19.36
C PRO A 117 -29.92 26.07 19.97
N ASN A 118 -29.80 24.81 20.41
CA ASN A 118 -28.57 24.31 21.01
C ASN A 118 -27.44 24.22 19.98
N THR A 119 -27.77 23.74 18.77
CA THR A 119 -26.84 23.69 17.64
C THR A 119 -26.48 25.12 17.19
N PHE A 120 -27.44 26.04 17.17
CA PHE A 120 -27.16 27.44 16.82
C PHE A 120 -26.32 28.17 17.87
N ALA A 121 -26.39 27.81 19.15
CA ALA A 121 -25.50 28.36 20.18
C ALA A 121 -24.02 28.12 19.85
N ASP A 122 -23.70 26.97 19.25
CA ASP A 122 -22.36 26.65 18.78
C ASP A 122 -21.96 27.49 17.55
N ILE A 123 -22.89 27.68 16.61
CA ILE A 123 -22.72 28.60 15.46
C ILE A 123 -22.50 30.05 15.92
N SER A 124 -23.26 30.50 16.92
CA SER A 124 -23.13 31.83 17.53
C SER A 124 -21.72 32.04 18.09
N ARG A 125 -21.18 31.04 18.81
CA ARG A 125 -19.80 31.07 19.31
C ARG A 125 -18.77 31.11 18.16
N HIS A 126 -18.97 30.34 17.09
CA HIS A 126 -18.13 30.42 15.89
C HIS A 126 -18.14 31.83 15.27
N LEU A 127 -19.32 32.43 15.10
CA LEU A 127 -19.46 33.79 14.58
C LEU A 127 -18.85 34.86 15.49
N GLN A 128 -18.71 34.57 16.78
CA GLN A 128 -17.99 35.42 17.74
C GLN A 128 -16.46 35.21 17.69
N GLY A 129 -15.98 34.24 16.90
CA GLY A 129 -14.56 33.95 16.70
C GLY A 129 -14.02 32.77 17.52
N TYR A 130 -14.86 32.03 18.25
CA TYR A 130 -14.43 30.84 18.99
C TYR A 130 -14.27 29.62 18.07
N HIS A 131 -13.27 28.78 18.34
CA HIS A 131 -13.14 27.47 17.70
C HIS A 131 -14.21 26.50 18.26
N ILE A 132 -14.85 25.75 17.38
CA ILE A 132 -15.94 24.82 17.71
C ILE A 132 -15.59 23.44 17.20
N GLU A 133 -15.81 22.45 18.06
CA GLU A 133 -15.70 21.03 17.74
C GLU A 133 -17.00 20.32 18.06
N ALA A 134 -17.34 19.35 17.21
CA ALA A 134 -18.46 18.46 17.51
C ALA A 134 -18.13 17.57 18.73
N ARG A 135 -19.19 17.17 19.43
CA ARG A 135 -19.09 16.38 20.68
C ARG A 135 -19.07 14.90 20.36
N ASP A 136 -19.94 14.51 19.43
CA ASP A 136 -20.14 13.16 18.91
C ASP A 136 -20.58 13.24 17.44
N GLY A 137 -20.84 12.09 16.82
CA GLY A 137 -21.28 12.02 15.43
C GLY A 137 -22.65 12.68 15.20
N ALA A 138 -23.59 12.49 16.11
CA ALA A 138 -24.94 13.05 15.98
C ALA A 138 -24.92 14.59 16.02
N HIS A 139 -24.11 15.15 16.92
CA HIS A 139 -23.86 16.59 17.02
C HIS A 139 -23.14 17.10 15.77
N PHE A 140 -22.13 16.39 15.27
CA PHE A 140 -21.43 16.76 14.05
C PHE A 140 -22.39 16.92 12.86
N VAL A 141 -23.26 15.93 12.64
CA VAL A 141 -24.20 15.93 11.51
C VAL A 141 -25.19 17.09 11.62
N LYS A 142 -25.74 17.36 12.81
CA LYS A 142 -26.63 18.51 13.06
C LYS A 142 -25.90 19.83 12.79
N LEU A 143 -24.72 20.02 13.39
CA LEU A 143 -23.94 21.24 13.26
C LEU A 143 -23.49 21.50 11.83
N PHE A 144 -23.05 20.46 11.10
CA PHE A 144 -22.65 20.58 9.70
C PHE A 144 -23.83 20.91 8.80
N SER A 145 -25.00 20.29 9.02
CA SER A 145 -26.22 20.56 8.25
C SER A 145 -26.72 22.00 8.45
N ASP A 146 -26.65 22.51 9.68
CA ASP A 146 -27.02 23.90 9.97
C ASP A 146 -25.97 24.88 9.42
N ALA A 147 -24.68 24.56 9.51
CA ALA A 147 -23.62 25.36 8.88
C ALA A 147 -23.81 25.49 7.36
N GLN A 148 -24.23 24.41 6.69
CA GLN A 148 -24.61 24.45 5.27
C GLN A 148 -25.88 25.27 5.04
N PHE A 149 -26.91 25.11 5.86
CA PHE A 149 -28.16 25.89 5.75
C PHE A 149 -27.94 27.40 5.86
N PHE A 150 -27.11 27.83 6.82
CA PHE A 150 -26.76 29.25 6.99
C PHE A 150 -25.72 29.72 5.98
N SER A 151 -25.20 28.84 5.12
CA SER A 151 -24.12 29.11 4.17
C SER A 151 -22.90 29.72 4.87
N LEU A 152 -22.35 29.02 5.86
CA LEU A 152 -21.18 29.45 6.64
C LEU A 152 -19.90 28.79 6.08
N PRO A 153 -19.19 29.42 5.13
CA PRO A 153 -18.09 28.78 4.42
C PRO A 153 -16.92 28.40 5.32
N ARG A 154 -16.52 29.26 6.27
CA ARG A 154 -15.39 28.97 7.17
C ARG A 154 -15.73 27.87 8.16
N LEU A 155 -16.93 27.90 8.76
CA LEU A 155 -17.38 26.82 9.65
C LEU A 155 -17.47 25.48 8.91
N THR A 156 -18.07 25.48 7.72
CA THR A 156 -18.20 24.27 6.89
C THR A 156 -16.82 23.71 6.53
N ALA A 157 -15.88 24.58 6.12
CA ALA A 157 -14.51 24.20 5.83
C ALA A 157 -13.81 23.60 7.06
N GLN A 158 -13.89 24.26 8.22
CA GLN A 158 -13.29 23.79 9.48
C GLN A 158 -13.84 22.43 9.92
N LEU A 159 -15.17 22.26 9.93
CA LEU A 159 -15.81 21.00 10.30
C LEU A 159 -15.44 19.89 9.32
N SER A 160 -15.36 20.20 8.02
CA SER A 160 -14.96 19.24 7.01
C SER A 160 -13.48 18.85 7.09
N ALA A 161 -12.58 19.69 7.60
CA ALA A 161 -11.15 19.42 7.60
C ALA A 161 -10.65 18.68 8.86
N SER A 162 -11.39 18.75 9.97
CA SER A 162 -10.86 18.38 11.29
C SER A 162 -10.92 16.87 11.60
N THR A 163 -12.13 16.32 11.72
CA THR A 163 -12.36 15.02 12.37
C THR A 163 -13.41 14.22 11.62
N ILE A 164 -13.20 12.92 11.52
CA ILE A 164 -14.19 11.95 11.04
C ILE A 164 -14.88 11.35 12.25
N TYR A 165 -16.20 11.48 12.28
CA TYR A 165 -17.07 10.78 13.22
C TYR A 165 -17.71 9.61 12.50
N VAL A 166 -17.44 8.39 12.97
CA VAL A 166 -17.97 7.17 12.37
C VAL A 166 -18.29 6.15 13.45
N ARG A 167 -19.38 5.41 13.26
CA ARG A 167 -19.70 4.26 14.10
C ARG A 167 -19.22 2.98 13.44
N VAL A 168 -18.43 2.16 14.13
CA VAL A 168 -18.01 0.84 13.66
C VAL A 168 -18.49 -0.20 14.64
N GLY A 169 -19.34 -1.12 14.18
CA GLY A 169 -20.11 -2.02 15.05
C GLY A 169 -20.89 -1.21 16.09
N GLU A 170 -20.64 -1.49 17.36
CA GLU A 170 -21.33 -0.86 18.49
C GLU A 170 -20.61 0.35 19.08
N GLN A 171 -19.48 0.78 18.52
CA GLN A 171 -18.66 1.86 19.08
C GLN A 171 -18.52 3.05 18.12
N GLU A 172 -18.54 4.26 18.68
CA GLU A 172 -18.25 5.49 17.96
C GLU A 172 -16.76 5.83 18.03
N PHE A 173 -16.21 6.24 16.89
CA PHE A 173 -14.82 6.61 16.73
C PHE A 173 -14.70 8.07 16.28
N ARG A 174 -13.81 8.80 16.95
CA ARG A 174 -13.36 10.15 16.60
C ARG A 174 -11.97 10.04 15.99
N ILE A 175 -11.88 10.16 14.67
CA ILE A 175 -10.63 9.93 13.93
C ILE A 175 -10.12 11.24 13.34
N PRO A 176 -8.93 11.71 13.73
CA PRO A 176 -8.27 12.84 13.08
C PRO A 176 -8.03 12.57 11.59
N LYS A 177 -8.40 13.50 10.71
CA LYS A 177 -8.30 13.30 9.25
C LYS A 177 -6.87 13.17 8.73
N ASP A 178 -5.93 13.82 9.41
CA ASP A 178 -4.49 13.74 9.16
C ASP A 178 -3.96 12.30 9.30
N LEU A 179 -4.61 11.45 10.10
CA LEU A 179 -4.25 10.03 10.23
C LEU A 179 -4.32 9.27 8.90
N PHE A 180 -5.25 9.68 8.02
CA PHE A 180 -5.43 9.09 6.69
C PHE A 180 -4.73 9.89 5.59
N SER A 181 -3.85 10.83 5.92
CA SER A 181 -3.15 11.63 4.91
C SER A 181 -2.04 10.82 4.24
N SER A 182 -1.90 11.01 2.91
CA SER A 182 -0.95 10.30 2.05
C SER A 182 0.51 10.40 2.51
N GLY A 183 0.87 11.48 3.22
CA GLY A 183 2.23 11.70 3.72
C GLY A 183 2.59 10.88 4.97
N ARG A 184 1.62 10.56 5.83
CA ARG A 184 1.89 9.83 7.10
C ARG A 184 1.89 8.32 6.89
N ASN A 185 0.91 7.83 6.12
CA ASN A 185 0.67 6.40 5.92
C ASN A 185 0.61 6.11 4.42
N PRO A 186 1.76 5.83 3.77
CA PRO A 186 1.81 5.49 2.35
C PRO A 186 0.92 4.29 2.05
N GLY A 187 0.14 4.36 0.97
CA GLY A 187 -0.75 3.27 0.55
C GLY A 187 -2.08 3.17 1.30
N ASP A 188 -2.27 3.91 2.39
CA ASP A 188 -3.53 3.94 3.15
C ASP A 188 -4.44 5.11 2.74
N TRP A 189 -4.11 5.79 1.63
CA TRP A 189 -4.92 6.83 1.00
C TRP A 189 -4.94 6.65 -0.53
N PRO A 190 -6.10 6.86 -1.20
CA PRO A 190 -7.43 7.04 -0.65
C PRO A 190 -7.97 5.73 -0.04
N ASN A 191 -8.81 5.85 0.98
CA ASN A 191 -9.43 4.73 1.69
C ASN A 191 -10.95 4.91 1.84
N TYR A 192 -11.61 3.93 2.48
CA TYR A 192 -13.05 3.96 2.73
C TYR A 192 -13.52 5.25 3.42
N PHE A 193 -12.76 5.75 4.40
CA PHE A 193 -13.13 6.94 5.16
C PHE A 193 -12.86 8.23 4.38
N SER A 194 -11.76 8.32 3.63
CA SER A 194 -11.49 9.52 2.83
C SER A 194 -12.48 9.67 1.68
N LEU A 195 -12.86 8.56 1.02
CA LEU A 195 -13.81 8.55 -0.10
C LEU A 195 -15.27 8.64 0.38
N GLY A 196 -15.60 7.86 1.40
CA GLY A 196 -16.91 7.84 2.03
C GLY A 196 -17.24 9.21 2.62
N PHE A 197 -16.32 9.83 3.36
CA PHE A 197 -16.59 11.14 3.95
C PHE A 197 -16.77 12.23 2.90
N SER A 198 -16.02 12.21 1.78
CA SER A 198 -16.24 13.20 0.71
C SER A 198 -17.62 13.04 0.06
N SER A 199 -18.13 11.81 -0.10
CA SER A 199 -19.47 11.57 -0.63
C SER A 199 -20.57 11.84 0.41
N PHE A 200 -20.38 11.34 1.63
CA PHE A 200 -20.78 11.89 2.95
C PHE A 200 -21.41 13.29 3.00
N PHE A 201 -20.55 14.23 2.67
CA PHE A 201 -20.66 15.62 3.07
C PHE A 201 -20.37 16.57 1.90
N SER A 202 -20.37 16.04 0.68
CA SER A 202 -20.49 16.88 -0.52
C SER A 202 -21.76 17.72 -0.41
N THR A 203 -21.74 18.88 -1.08
CA THR A 203 -22.85 19.82 -1.10
C THR A 203 -24.17 19.08 -1.38
N LEU A 204 -25.20 19.33 -0.59
CA LEU A 204 -26.52 18.69 -0.71
C LEU A 204 -27.10 18.75 -2.13
N THR A 205 -26.68 19.75 -2.92
CA THR A 205 -26.99 19.92 -4.34
C THR A 205 -26.59 18.71 -5.20
N ASP A 206 -25.49 18.03 -4.87
CA ASP A 206 -25.05 16.79 -5.55
C ASP A 206 -25.83 15.54 -5.09
N ARG A 207 -26.32 15.54 -3.84
CA ARG A 207 -27.03 14.39 -3.26
C ARG A 207 -28.50 14.32 -3.65
N LEU A 208 -29.10 15.46 -3.96
CA LEU A 208 -30.52 15.60 -4.30
C LEU A 208 -30.68 16.49 -5.55
N PRO A 209 -30.40 15.97 -6.75
CA PRO A 209 -30.54 16.75 -7.98
C PRO A 209 -31.99 17.25 -8.13
N GLY A 210 -32.15 18.58 -8.18
CA GLY A 210 -33.45 19.26 -8.31
C GLY A 210 -34.01 19.92 -7.06
N LEU A 211 -33.39 19.72 -5.89
CA LEU A 211 -33.73 20.46 -4.66
C LEU A 211 -32.73 21.62 -4.45
N SER A 212 -33.21 22.86 -4.53
CA SER A 212 -32.42 24.01 -4.12
C SER A 212 -32.27 24.00 -2.60
N GLN A 213 -31.08 24.30 -2.06
CA GLN A 213 -30.83 24.36 -0.59
C GLN A 213 -31.82 25.30 0.13
N GLN A 214 -32.37 26.27 -0.60
CA GLN A 214 -33.38 27.23 -0.17
C GLN A 214 -34.80 26.64 -0.03
N SER A 215 -35.06 25.42 -0.53
CA SER A 215 -36.38 24.78 -0.52
C SER A 215 -36.62 23.81 0.65
N LEU A 216 -35.55 23.40 1.37
CA LEU A 216 -35.67 22.52 2.53
C LEU A 216 -35.98 23.36 3.79
N ILE A 217 -37.27 23.50 4.08
CA ILE A 217 -37.77 24.18 5.29
C ILE A 217 -37.24 23.49 6.56
N ARG A 218 -36.99 22.18 6.53
CA ARG A 218 -36.51 21.38 7.66
C ARG A 218 -35.21 20.66 7.33
N PRO A 219 -34.31 20.46 8.31
CA PRO A 219 -33.11 19.65 8.12
C PRO A 219 -33.51 18.20 7.77
N PRO A 220 -32.83 17.56 6.80
CA PRO A 220 -32.97 16.12 6.62
C PRO A 220 -32.47 15.39 7.87
N SER A 221 -33.16 14.31 8.27
CA SER A 221 -32.70 13.44 9.35
C SER A 221 -31.51 12.61 8.86
N LEU A 222 -30.31 13.17 9.04
CA LEU A 222 -29.07 12.52 8.66
C LEU A 222 -28.48 11.76 9.86
N LEU A 223 -28.08 10.52 9.64
CA LEU A 223 -27.33 9.73 10.61
C LEU A 223 -25.83 9.84 10.33
N PRO A 224 -24.97 9.75 11.36
CA PRO A 224 -23.54 9.63 11.17
C PRO A 224 -23.21 8.39 10.32
N PRO A 225 -22.13 8.43 9.52
CA PRO A 225 -21.65 7.24 8.82
C PRO A 225 -21.46 6.06 9.77
N SER A 226 -21.92 4.88 9.36
CA SER A 226 -21.81 3.68 10.18
C SER A 226 -21.42 2.45 9.37
N VAL A 227 -20.64 1.56 10.01
CA VAL A 227 -20.20 0.28 9.48
C VAL A 227 -20.59 -0.80 10.50
N PRO A 228 -21.87 -1.25 10.50
CA PRO A 228 -22.38 -2.14 11.54
C PRO A 228 -21.84 -3.57 11.44
N THR A 229 -21.39 -4.00 10.25
CA THR A 229 -20.96 -5.39 9.98
C THR A 229 -19.52 -5.69 10.42
N ARG A 230 -18.83 -4.73 11.05
CA ARG A 230 -17.41 -4.82 11.40
C ARG A 230 -17.18 -4.67 12.89
N SER A 231 -16.08 -5.26 13.37
CA SER A 231 -15.76 -5.29 14.79
C SER A 231 -15.09 -3.99 15.23
N ALA A 232 -15.66 -3.33 16.22
CA ALA A 232 -15.07 -2.15 16.86
C ALA A 232 -13.66 -2.43 17.40
N ARG A 233 -13.42 -3.64 17.94
CA ARG A 233 -12.14 -4.03 18.54
C ARG A 233 -11.03 -4.12 17.49
N ILE A 234 -11.31 -4.80 16.38
CA ILE A 234 -10.36 -4.94 15.26
C ILE A 234 -10.08 -3.58 14.63
N PHE A 235 -11.11 -2.74 14.50
CA PHE A 235 -10.92 -1.39 14.00
C PHE A 235 -10.04 -0.53 14.91
N ALA A 236 -10.18 -0.64 16.24
CA ALA A 236 -9.30 0.03 17.18
C ALA A 236 -7.83 -0.42 17.02
N ASP A 237 -7.59 -1.72 16.81
CA ASP A 237 -6.26 -2.27 16.54
C ASP A 237 -5.68 -1.73 15.22
N LEU A 238 -6.49 -1.59 14.17
CA LEU A 238 -6.09 -0.95 12.91
C LEU A 238 -5.73 0.53 13.09
N LEU A 239 -6.50 1.27 13.91
CA LEU A 239 -6.17 2.66 14.25
C LEU A 239 -4.85 2.76 15.00
N HIS A 240 -4.55 1.81 15.90
CA HIS A 240 -3.27 1.75 16.61
C HIS A 240 -2.08 1.62 15.64
N LEU A 241 -2.23 0.75 14.62
CA LEU A 241 -1.23 0.59 13.54
C LEU A 241 -1.06 1.87 12.71
N LEU A 242 -2.16 2.54 12.35
CA LEU A 242 -2.15 3.80 11.58
C LEU A 242 -1.55 4.97 12.34
N GLN A 243 -1.63 4.95 13.67
CA GLN A 243 -0.97 5.94 14.52
C GLN A 243 0.56 5.77 14.55
N GLY A 244 1.06 4.61 14.09
CA GLY A 244 2.47 4.27 14.04
C GLY A 244 2.92 3.32 15.15
N TYR A 245 2.00 2.85 16.01
CA TYR A 245 2.34 1.91 17.07
C TYR A 245 2.47 0.48 16.53
N GLU A 246 3.27 -0.33 17.22
CA GLU A 246 3.38 -1.76 16.96
C GLU A 246 2.19 -2.52 17.56
N LEU A 247 1.60 -3.42 16.79
CA LEU A 247 0.48 -4.24 17.24
C LEU A 247 0.95 -5.65 17.56
N ARG A 248 0.68 -6.10 18.79
CA ARG A 248 0.89 -7.49 19.17
C ARG A 248 -0.20 -8.38 18.55
N ILE A 249 0.21 -9.24 17.63
CA ILE A 249 -0.69 -10.23 17.03
C ILE A 249 -0.86 -11.41 17.99
N ARG A 250 -2.09 -11.60 18.48
CA ARG A 250 -2.47 -12.63 19.46
C ARG A 250 -2.34 -14.04 18.89
N ASP A 251 -2.93 -14.26 17.72
CA ASP A 251 -2.98 -15.53 17.01
C ASP A 251 -3.22 -15.27 15.50
N GLU A 252 -3.26 -16.35 14.71
CA GLU A 252 -3.49 -16.26 13.27
C GLU A 252 -4.95 -15.87 12.93
N SER A 253 -5.91 -16.18 13.80
CA SER A 253 -7.31 -15.77 13.62
C SER A 253 -7.45 -14.24 13.70
N HIS A 254 -6.83 -13.64 14.71
CA HIS A 254 -6.74 -12.21 14.89
C HIS A 254 -6.06 -11.53 13.69
N ARG A 255 -4.96 -12.10 13.17
CA ARG A 255 -4.32 -11.59 11.95
C ARG A 255 -5.28 -11.66 10.75
N ALA A 256 -6.01 -12.74 10.59
CA ALA A 256 -6.97 -12.91 9.50
C ALA A 256 -8.12 -11.89 9.59
N GLU A 257 -8.61 -11.59 10.80
CA GLU A 257 -9.61 -10.53 11.03
C GLU A 257 -9.06 -9.14 10.69
N LEU A 258 -7.83 -8.82 11.12
CA LEU A 258 -7.15 -7.56 10.80
C LEU A 258 -6.97 -7.39 9.28
N LEU A 259 -6.48 -8.43 8.59
CA LEU A 259 -6.31 -8.40 7.13
C LEU A 259 -7.64 -8.23 6.40
N ARG A 260 -8.70 -8.90 6.87
CA ARG A 260 -10.05 -8.80 6.29
C ARG A 260 -10.60 -7.38 6.39
N ASP A 261 -10.44 -6.74 7.54
CA ASP A 261 -10.94 -5.39 7.77
C ASP A 261 -10.04 -4.33 7.13
N ALA A 262 -8.71 -4.50 7.13
CA ALA A 262 -7.79 -3.63 6.40
C ALA A 262 -8.12 -3.58 4.89
N ARG A 263 -8.42 -4.75 4.28
CA ARG A 263 -8.89 -4.85 2.89
C ARG A 263 -10.22 -4.14 2.67
N TYR A 264 -11.17 -4.32 3.59
CA TYR A 264 -12.49 -3.67 3.52
C TYR A 264 -12.36 -2.14 3.57
N TYR A 265 -11.50 -1.62 4.44
CA TYR A 265 -11.27 -0.17 4.54
C TYR A 265 -10.32 0.38 3.48
N HIS A 266 -9.75 -0.46 2.61
CA HIS A 266 -8.73 -0.09 1.63
C HIS A 266 -7.45 0.51 2.23
N LEU A 267 -7.02 -0.02 3.38
CA LEU A 267 -5.76 0.33 4.04
C LEU A 267 -4.63 -0.56 3.52
N LYS A 268 -4.12 -0.28 2.31
CA LYS A 268 -3.17 -1.16 1.62
C LYS A 268 -1.79 -1.17 2.29
N GLY A 269 -1.37 -0.07 2.88
CA GLY A 269 -0.12 0.00 3.64
C GLY A 269 -0.20 -0.87 4.89
N VAL A 270 -1.30 -0.76 5.65
CA VAL A 270 -1.57 -1.61 6.81
C VAL A 270 -1.68 -3.08 6.41
N GLU A 271 -2.35 -3.40 5.31
CA GLU A 271 -2.42 -4.77 4.78
C GLU A 271 -1.01 -5.36 4.58
N GLN A 272 -0.11 -4.61 3.92
CA GLN A 272 1.26 -5.07 3.67
C GLN A 272 2.10 -5.23 4.95
N ARG A 273 1.83 -4.44 5.99
CA ARG A 273 2.47 -4.59 7.31
C ARG A 273 2.00 -5.84 8.06
N LEU A 274 0.74 -6.24 7.85
CA LEU A 274 0.11 -7.38 8.52
C LEU A 274 0.44 -8.73 7.87
N ILE A 275 0.89 -8.75 6.62
CA ILE A 275 1.27 -9.98 5.92
C ILE A 275 2.41 -10.69 6.67
N PRO A 276 2.28 -12.01 6.96
CA PRO A 276 3.37 -12.80 7.53
C PRO A 276 4.58 -12.83 6.59
N HIS A 277 5.73 -12.40 7.08
CA HIS A 277 6.96 -12.39 6.31
C HIS A 277 8.16 -12.54 7.24
N ARG A 278 9.30 -12.92 6.65
CA ARG A 278 10.58 -12.90 7.34
C ARG A 278 11.64 -12.33 6.39
N ILE A 279 12.23 -11.21 6.79
CA ILE A 279 13.40 -10.65 6.12
C ILE A 279 14.64 -11.09 6.89
N ALA A 280 15.62 -11.65 6.19
CA ALA A 280 16.88 -12.09 6.78
C ALA A 280 18.05 -11.88 5.83
N PHE A 281 19.21 -11.51 6.37
CA PHE A 281 20.44 -11.40 5.57
C PHE A 281 21.17 -12.74 5.52
N ASN A 282 21.34 -13.28 4.31
CA ASN A 282 22.08 -14.51 4.08
C ASN A 282 23.58 -14.20 3.94
N LEU A 283 24.35 -14.46 5.01
CA LEU A 283 25.80 -14.19 5.06
C LEU A 283 26.60 -14.99 4.03
N ARG A 284 26.20 -16.22 3.71
CA ARG A 284 26.93 -17.04 2.72
C ARG A 284 26.78 -16.49 1.31
N ARG A 285 25.61 -15.92 0.99
CA ARG A 285 25.33 -15.33 -0.32
C ARG A 285 25.55 -13.81 -0.39
N GLN A 286 25.76 -13.16 0.76
CA GLN A 286 25.87 -11.71 0.88
C GLN A 286 24.65 -10.98 0.29
N ARG A 287 23.44 -11.48 0.57
CA ARG A 287 22.18 -10.94 0.06
C ARG A 287 21.08 -10.96 1.11
N SER A 288 20.24 -9.94 1.11
CA SER A 288 19.00 -9.92 1.88
C SER A 288 17.93 -10.75 1.17
N GLU A 289 17.23 -11.61 1.91
CA GLU A 289 16.17 -12.48 1.41
C GLU A 289 14.88 -12.19 2.17
N ILE A 290 13.74 -12.23 1.47
CA ILE A 290 12.40 -12.12 2.05
C ILE A 290 11.61 -13.41 1.79
N LEU A 291 11.16 -14.04 2.86
CA LEU A 291 10.26 -15.20 2.85
C LEU A 291 8.81 -14.73 3.00
N LEU A 292 7.98 -15.12 2.04
CA LEU A 292 6.55 -14.79 1.96
C LEU A 292 5.76 -16.01 1.45
N ARG A 293 4.49 -16.13 1.82
CA ARG A 293 3.61 -17.11 1.18
C ARG A 293 3.29 -16.66 -0.24
N LEU A 294 3.12 -17.62 -1.16
CA LEU A 294 2.87 -17.32 -2.57
C LEU A 294 1.61 -16.44 -2.77
N GLU A 295 0.56 -16.70 -2.00
CA GLU A 295 -0.70 -15.96 -2.05
C GLU A 295 -0.59 -14.49 -1.62
N ASP A 296 0.43 -14.16 -0.84
CA ASP A 296 0.64 -12.81 -0.29
C ASP A 296 1.53 -11.93 -1.20
N VAL A 297 2.07 -12.47 -2.30
CA VAL A 297 2.95 -11.74 -3.20
C VAL A 297 2.16 -10.76 -4.08
N HIS A 298 2.29 -9.46 -3.78
CA HIS A 298 1.66 -8.41 -4.58
C HIS A 298 2.48 -8.01 -5.83
N LYS A 299 1.86 -8.00 -7.02
CA LYS A 299 2.52 -7.72 -8.32
C LYS A 299 3.40 -6.46 -8.35
N ASN A 300 2.98 -5.39 -7.67
CA ASN A 300 3.72 -4.12 -7.71
C ASN A 300 5.07 -4.19 -6.99
N GLY A 301 5.24 -5.14 -6.05
CA GLY A 301 6.47 -5.33 -5.30
C GLY A 301 7.53 -6.17 -6.01
N VAL A 302 7.18 -6.82 -7.12
CA VAL A 302 8.07 -7.70 -7.88
C VAL A 302 9.06 -6.87 -8.72
N SER A 303 10.33 -7.25 -8.67
CA SER A 303 11.40 -6.68 -9.48
C SER A 303 12.40 -7.76 -9.94
N PHE A 304 13.22 -7.43 -10.92
CA PHE A 304 14.25 -8.33 -11.46
C PHE A 304 15.63 -7.69 -11.32
N VAL A 305 16.60 -8.49 -10.86
CA VAL A 305 18.00 -8.09 -10.75
C VAL A 305 18.86 -9.07 -11.54
N ALA A 306 19.40 -8.62 -12.67
CA ALA A 306 20.33 -9.41 -13.49
C ALA A 306 21.61 -9.75 -12.71
N ASP A 307 22.18 -10.92 -12.98
CA ASP A 307 23.48 -11.27 -12.44
C ASP A 307 24.54 -10.29 -12.97
N ARG A 308 25.43 -9.85 -12.08
CA ARG A 308 26.59 -9.08 -12.49
C ARG A 308 27.52 -10.00 -13.27
N VAL A 309 27.61 -9.81 -14.58
CA VAL A 309 28.60 -10.50 -15.40
C VAL A 309 29.99 -10.08 -14.89
N ALA A 310 30.79 -11.06 -14.48
CA ALA A 310 32.17 -10.85 -14.07
C ALA A 310 33.00 -10.42 -15.29
N GLY A 311 32.97 -9.12 -15.61
CA GLY A 311 33.68 -8.55 -16.74
C GLY A 311 33.10 -7.21 -17.20
N GLY A 312 33.46 -6.13 -16.51
CA GLY A 312 33.50 -4.79 -17.11
C GLY A 312 32.32 -3.85 -16.86
N MET A 313 32.69 -2.66 -16.37
CA MET A 313 31.96 -1.39 -16.27
C MET A 313 30.81 -1.25 -15.26
N THR A 314 31.06 -0.35 -14.33
CA THR A 314 30.15 0.30 -13.39
C THR A 314 28.89 0.85 -14.06
N ALA A 315 27.75 0.22 -13.82
CA ALA A 315 26.45 0.90 -13.91
C ALA A 315 25.92 1.08 -12.48
N GLN A 316 25.94 2.33 -12.00
CA GLN A 316 25.13 2.75 -10.87
C GLN A 316 23.64 2.47 -11.14
N PRO A 317 22.81 2.26 -10.12
CA PRO A 317 21.36 2.16 -10.30
C PRO A 317 20.81 3.56 -10.67
N SER A 318 20.72 3.87 -11.96
CA SER A 318 20.04 5.09 -12.42
C SER A 318 18.53 4.84 -12.46
N LEU A 319 17.79 5.47 -11.55
CA LEU A 319 16.36 5.74 -11.68
C LEU A 319 16.15 6.67 -12.88
N GLY A 320 15.93 6.11 -14.07
CA GLY A 320 15.66 6.87 -15.29
C GLY A 320 14.84 6.06 -16.28
N LYS A 321 13.73 6.63 -16.75
CA LYS A 321 12.71 5.99 -17.61
C LYS A 321 13.16 5.65 -19.05
N ASN A 322 14.44 5.70 -19.39
CA ASN A 322 14.92 5.44 -20.74
C ASN A 322 16.14 4.49 -20.72
N ALA A 323 15.86 3.18 -20.75
CA ALA A 323 16.85 2.15 -21.08
C ALA A 323 16.60 1.65 -22.51
N PRO A 324 17.65 1.28 -23.28
CA PRO A 324 17.52 0.94 -24.69
C PRO A 324 16.75 -0.38 -24.88
N GLN A 325 15.75 -0.32 -25.76
CA GLN A 325 14.99 -1.45 -26.27
C GLN A 325 15.86 -2.30 -27.22
N ASN A 326 16.72 -3.17 -26.69
CA ASN A 326 17.13 -4.43 -27.32
C ASN A 326 18.25 -5.10 -26.51
N GLY A 327 17.94 -6.23 -25.89
CA GLY A 327 18.90 -7.09 -25.23
C GLY A 327 18.18 -8.11 -24.37
N VAL A 328 18.27 -9.39 -24.74
CA VAL A 328 17.77 -10.51 -23.94
C VAL A 328 18.40 -10.40 -22.55
N ALA A 329 17.59 -10.19 -21.52
CA ALA A 329 18.09 -10.10 -20.15
C ALA A 329 18.86 -11.39 -19.81
N GLY A 330 20.10 -11.24 -19.35
CA GLY A 330 20.90 -12.35 -18.83
C GLY A 330 20.21 -13.02 -17.63
N PRO A 331 20.75 -14.13 -17.11
CA PRO A 331 20.19 -14.77 -15.93
C PRO A 331 20.19 -13.80 -14.74
N GLY A 332 19.22 -13.94 -13.85
CA GLY A 332 19.12 -13.08 -12.67
C GLY A 332 18.06 -13.54 -11.69
N TRP A 333 17.89 -12.77 -10.63
CA TRP A 333 17.05 -13.10 -9.49
C TRP A 333 15.78 -12.26 -9.47
N ILE A 334 14.70 -12.89 -9.02
CA ILE A 334 13.48 -12.16 -8.70
C ILE A 334 13.61 -11.61 -7.28
N CYS A 335 13.37 -10.31 -7.14
CA CYS A 335 13.38 -9.61 -5.88
C CYS A 335 11.98 -9.09 -5.56
N TYR A 336 11.74 -8.82 -4.28
CA TYR A 336 10.48 -8.34 -3.78
C TYR A 336 10.67 -7.23 -2.75
N GLN A 337 9.89 -6.18 -2.88
CA GLN A 337 9.76 -5.06 -1.95
C GLN A 337 8.28 -4.94 -1.58
N ARG A 338 7.93 -5.07 -0.29
CA ARG A 338 6.53 -4.90 0.12
C ARG A 338 6.08 -3.48 -0.24
N PRO A 339 5.04 -3.32 -1.07
CA PRO A 339 4.54 -2.01 -1.45
C PRO A 339 4.26 -1.15 -0.21
N TYR A 340 4.65 0.12 -0.25
CA TYR A 340 4.39 1.12 0.79
C TYR A 340 5.14 0.94 2.12
N VAL A 341 5.76 -0.21 2.36
CA VAL A 341 6.37 -0.55 3.66
C VAL A 341 7.89 -0.59 3.57
N ASP A 342 8.43 -1.33 2.60
CA ASP A 342 9.87 -1.53 2.50
C ASP A 342 10.54 -0.40 1.70
N ALA A 343 11.74 -0.01 2.08
CA ALA A 343 12.57 0.94 1.34
C ALA A 343 13.36 0.28 0.19
N GLU A 344 13.74 -0.99 0.36
CA GLU A 344 14.58 -1.74 -0.57
C GLU A 344 13.96 -3.09 -0.95
N ALA A 345 14.37 -3.64 -2.09
CA ALA A 345 13.97 -4.97 -2.53
C ALA A 345 14.92 -6.06 -2.01
N HIS A 346 14.38 -7.23 -1.69
CA HIS A 346 15.12 -8.39 -1.20
C HIS A 346 14.91 -9.59 -2.12
N ASN A 347 15.84 -10.55 -2.15
CA ASN A 347 15.67 -11.78 -2.92
C ASN A 347 14.39 -12.52 -2.48
N LEU A 348 13.48 -12.80 -3.42
CA LEU A 348 12.20 -13.39 -3.10
C LEU A 348 12.36 -14.90 -2.85
N ILE A 349 11.90 -15.34 -1.68
CA ILE A 349 11.65 -16.72 -1.35
C ILE A 349 10.14 -16.89 -1.19
N ILE A 350 9.55 -17.75 -2.00
CA ILE A 350 8.13 -18.10 -1.87
C ILE A 350 7.99 -19.37 -1.05
N GLU A 351 7.02 -19.36 -0.14
CA GLU A 351 6.53 -20.52 0.57
C GLU A 351 5.21 -20.99 -0.05
N VAL A 352 5.13 -22.29 -0.34
CA VAL A 352 3.90 -22.97 -0.75
C VAL A 352 3.63 -24.06 0.27
N GLY A 353 2.42 -24.11 0.82
CA GLY A 353 1.99 -25.14 1.77
C GLY A 353 0.57 -24.89 2.27
N GLY A 354 0.08 -25.80 3.12
CA GLY A 354 -1.26 -25.72 3.73
C GLY A 354 -2.32 -26.58 3.05
N GLU A 355 -2.17 -26.82 1.74
CA GLU A 355 -2.99 -27.76 0.97
C GLU A 355 -2.09 -28.55 -0.01
N GLU A 356 -2.50 -29.76 -0.39
CA GLU A 356 -1.78 -30.59 -1.37
C GLU A 356 -1.98 -30.06 -2.79
N SER A 357 -1.24 -29.01 -3.14
CA SER A 357 -1.37 -28.30 -4.41
C SER A 357 -0.14 -28.42 -5.31
N THR A 358 0.87 -29.20 -4.90
CA THR A 358 2.16 -29.25 -5.58
C THR A 358 2.68 -30.69 -5.67
N THR A 359 3.07 -31.11 -6.88
CA THR A 359 3.77 -32.37 -7.10
C THR A 359 5.15 -32.13 -7.71
N VAL A 360 6.10 -32.98 -7.32
CA VAL A 360 7.49 -32.92 -7.78
C VAL A 360 7.84 -34.25 -8.42
N GLU A 361 8.34 -34.22 -9.66
CA GLU A 361 8.88 -35.37 -10.37
C GLU A 361 10.39 -35.19 -10.54
N LEU A 362 11.19 -36.10 -9.98
CA LEU A 362 12.64 -36.08 -10.14
C LEU A 362 13.01 -36.54 -11.55
N GLU A 363 13.89 -35.79 -12.22
CA GLU A 363 14.41 -36.23 -13.50
C GLU A 363 15.49 -37.32 -13.32
N PRO A 364 15.65 -38.22 -14.32
CA PRO A 364 16.69 -39.25 -14.27
C PRO A 364 18.09 -38.67 -14.09
N THR A 365 18.99 -39.41 -13.43
CA THR A 365 20.36 -38.97 -13.08
C THR A 365 21.17 -38.45 -14.27
N ALA A 366 20.84 -38.84 -15.50
CA ALA A 366 21.48 -38.35 -16.72
C ALA A 366 21.24 -36.86 -17.04
N SER A 367 20.20 -36.23 -16.49
CA SER A 367 19.95 -34.78 -16.63
C SER A 367 20.41 -33.97 -15.41
N SER A 368 20.95 -34.65 -14.38
CA SER A 368 21.52 -34.01 -13.20
C SER A 368 22.94 -33.51 -13.49
N THR A 369 23.28 -32.32 -13.01
CA THR A 369 24.68 -31.85 -13.05
C THR A 369 25.41 -32.37 -11.81
N SER A 370 26.75 -32.33 -11.80
CA SER A 370 27.55 -32.91 -10.70
C SER A 370 27.17 -32.40 -9.31
N ASN A 371 26.53 -31.23 -9.23
CA ASN A 371 26.23 -30.56 -7.97
C ASN A 371 24.72 -30.34 -7.75
N SER A 372 23.84 -30.85 -8.61
CA SER A 372 22.40 -30.67 -8.44
C SER A 372 21.53 -31.65 -9.19
N CYS A 373 20.39 -31.96 -8.56
CA CYS A 373 19.34 -32.77 -9.15
C CYS A 373 18.30 -31.87 -9.83
N MET A 374 17.96 -32.20 -11.07
CA MET A 374 16.88 -31.55 -11.81
C MET A 374 15.55 -32.22 -11.50
N ALA A 375 14.50 -31.42 -11.37
CA ALA A 375 13.15 -31.90 -11.12
C ALA A 375 12.11 -31.05 -11.86
N ARG A 376 10.92 -31.59 -12.06
CA ARG A 376 9.75 -30.89 -12.57
C ARG A 376 8.74 -30.69 -11.47
N VAL A 377 8.23 -29.46 -11.35
CA VAL A 377 7.21 -29.08 -10.37
C VAL A 377 5.91 -28.83 -11.13
N THR A 378 4.83 -29.47 -10.69
CA THR A 378 3.49 -29.20 -11.20
C THR A 378 2.68 -28.57 -10.08
N LEU A 379 2.15 -27.37 -10.35
CA LEU A 379 1.26 -26.65 -9.44
C LEU A 379 -0.18 -26.90 -9.84
N HIS A 380 -1.07 -26.99 -8.86
CA HIS A 380 -2.48 -27.29 -9.03
C HIS A 380 -3.36 -26.22 -8.37
N ASN A 381 -4.64 -26.20 -8.75
CA ASN A 381 -5.70 -25.40 -8.13
C ASN A 381 -5.35 -23.90 -8.02
N ASP A 382 -5.55 -23.30 -6.84
CA ASP A 382 -5.33 -21.88 -6.62
C ASP A 382 -3.85 -21.51 -6.53
N THR A 383 -2.97 -22.47 -6.20
CA THR A 383 -1.52 -22.29 -6.23
C THR A 383 -1.04 -22.06 -7.67
N GLU A 384 -1.57 -22.81 -8.65
CA GLU A 384 -1.28 -22.58 -10.07
C GLU A 384 -1.69 -21.16 -10.51
N LYS A 385 -2.90 -20.72 -10.12
CA LYS A 385 -3.39 -19.36 -10.45
C LYS A 385 -2.54 -18.26 -9.79
N ALA A 386 -2.16 -18.45 -8.53
CA ALA A 386 -1.31 -17.50 -7.80
C ALA A 386 0.08 -17.40 -8.44
N PHE A 387 0.69 -18.53 -8.79
CA PHE A 387 1.97 -18.56 -9.47
C PHE A 387 1.90 -17.96 -10.88
N ALA A 388 0.84 -18.22 -11.64
CA ALA A 388 0.63 -17.60 -12.95
C ALA A 388 0.53 -16.07 -12.86
N ARG A 389 -0.13 -15.52 -11.81
CA ARG A 389 -0.14 -14.07 -11.55
C ARG A 389 1.25 -13.53 -11.25
N LEU A 390 2.05 -14.28 -10.50
CA LEU A 390 3.45 -13.92 -10.23
C LEU A 390 4.27 -13.91 -11.52
N LEU A 391 4.15 -14.92 -12.37
CA LEU A 391 4.83 -14.96 -13.67
C LEU A 391 4.41 -13.81 -14.57
N SER A 392 3.13 -13.46 -14.62
CA SER A 392 2.64 -12.28 -15.35
C SER A 392 3.29 -11.00 -14.82
N ALA A 393 3.37 -10.84 -13.49
CA ALA A 393 4.02 -9.68 -12.88
C ALA A 393 5.52 -9.61 -13.22
N ILE A 394 6.21 -10.76 -13.25
CA ILE A 394 7.62 -10.83 -13.65
C ILE A 394 7.77 -10.45 -15.14
N ALA A 395 6.91 -10.98 -16.01
CA ALA A 395 6.92 -10.71 -17.45
C ALA A 395 6.73 -9.21 -17.74
N ASP A 396 5.73 -8.59 -17.09
CA ASP A 396 5.44 -7.16 -17.19
C ASP A 396 6.67 -6.32 -16.79
N ARG A 397 7.37 -6.71 -15.71
CA ARG A 397 8.56 -6.00 -15.22
C ARG A 397 9.79 -6.19 -16.10
N MET A 398 9.93 -7.35 -16.73
CA MET A 398 10.99 -7.62 -17.70
C MET A 398 10.65 -7.10 -19.11
N SER A 399 9.49 -6.45 -19.31
CA SER A 399 9.00 -6.00 -20.62
C SER A 399 8.89 -7.15 -21.64
N LEU A 400 8.47 -8.33 -21.19
CA LEU A 400 8.31 -9.53 -22.00
C LEU A 400 6.84 -9.77 -22.33
N PRO A 401 6.53 -10.22 -23.56
CA PRO A 401 5.15 -10.47 -23.95
C PRO A 401 4.51 -11.65 -23.19
N VAL A 402 5.26 -12.72 -22.85
CA VAL A 402 4.80 -13.88 -22.06
C VAL A 402 6.01 -14.62 -21.47
N ILE A 403 6.01 -14.94 -20.17
CA ILE A 403 6.88 -15.99 -19.58
C ILE A 403 6.12 -17.31 -19.69
N ARG A 404 6.64 -18.26 -20.48
CA ARG A 404 5.96 -19.55 -20.73
C ARG A 404 6.29 -20.55 -19.62
N ALA A 405 5.29 -21.30 -19.17
CA ALA A 405 5.51 -22.58 -18.51
C ALA A 405 6.11 -23.58 -19.50
N VAL A 406 6.84 -24.56 -19.02
CA VAL A 406 7.58 -25.51 -19.88
C VAL A 406 6.57 -26.36 -20.64
N GLU A 407 6.67 -26.39 -21.98
CA GLU A 407 5.88 -27.31 -22.78
C GLU A 407 6.22 -28.76 -22.41
N PRO A 408 5.22 -29.65 -22.24
CA PRO A 408 5.49 -31.07 -22.06
C PRO A 408 6.15 -31.61 -23.33
N MET A 409 7.36 -32.16 -23.22
CA MET A 409 7.99 -32.90 -24.30
C MET A 409 7.16 -34.15 -24.59
N THR A 410 6.50 -34.19 -25.74
CA THR A 410 6.01 -35.45 -26.32
C THR A 410 7.23 -36.31 -26.67
N PRO A 411 7.35 -37.54 -26.15
CA PRO A 411 8.42 -38.43 -26.59
C PRO A 411 8.29 -38.69 -28.09
N GLY A 412 9.43 -38.62 -28.77
CA GLY A 412 9.56 -38.65 -30.23
C GLY A 412 8.78 -39.79 -30.89
N ARG A 413 8.01 -39.43 -31.92
CA ARG A 413 7.31 -40.36 -32.79
C ARG A 413 8.31 -40.97 -33.78
N ASN A 414 9.01 -42.03 -33.37
CA ASN A 414 9.72 -42.91 -34.28
C ASN A 414 9.02 -44.27 -34.33
N GLY A 415 8.57 -44.64 -35.54
CA GLY A 415 8.52 -46.01 -36.07
C GLY A 415 7.74 -47.08 -35.28
N SER A 416 6.57 -47.42 -35.82
CA SER A 416 6.02 -48.78 -36.01
C SER A 416 6.47 -49.86 -35.02
N HIS A 417 5.57 -50.43 -34.22
CA HIS A 417 5.36 -51.88 -34.01
C HIS A 417 4.09 -52.05 -33.15
N ALA A 418 3.15 -52.86 -33.65
CA ALA A 418 1.90 -53.20 -32.97
C ALA A 418 2.16 -54.20 -31.84
N GLY A 419 1.56 -53.97 -30.66
CA GLY A 419 1.51 -55.00 -29.61
C GLY A 419 1.32 -54.49 -28.19
N SER A 420 0.08 -54.60 -27.71
CA SER A 420 -0.34 -54.76 -26.31
C SER A 420 -0.23 -53.61 -25.29
N ARG A 421 -1.36 -53.45 -24.58
CA ARG A 421 -1.67 -52.54 -23.47
C ARG A 421 -0.86 -52.84 -22.21
N ASN A 422 -0.38 -51.78 -21.55
CA ASN A 422 -0.70 -51.38 -20.17
C ASN A 422 0.42 -50.49 -19.62
N GLN A 423 0.22 -49.17 -19.60
CA GLN A 423 0.94 -48.28 -18.69
C GLN A 423 0.19 -46.93 -18.55
N SER A 424 -0.34 -46.73 -17.34
CA SER A 424 -0.71 -45.49 -16.66
C SER A 424 -1.43 -44.38 -17.44
N GLN A 425 -2.74 -44.32 -17.23
CA GLN A 425 -3.60 -43.15 -17.40
C GLN A 425 -3.21 -42.02 -16.42
N TYR A 426 -2.13 -41.27 -16.69
CA TYR A 426 -1.92 -39.93 -16.11
C TYR A 426 -1.21 -39.03 -17.13
N GLN A 427 -1.76 -38.94 -18.36
CA GLN A 427 -1.43 -37.84 -19.25
C GLN A 427 -2.19 -36.59 -18.77
N HIS A 428 -1.61 -35.86 -17.82
CA HIS A 428 -2.09 -34.56 -17.36
C HIS A 428 -1.91 -33.49 -18.44
N ARG A 429 -2.81 -33.53 -19.42
CA ARG A 429 -2.90 -32.57 -20.52
C ARG A 429 -3.53 -31.27 -19.98
N GLY A 430 -2.68 -30.32 -19.54
CA GLY A 430 -3.13 -28.95 -19.23
C GLY A 430 -2.45 -28.23 -18.06
N HIS A 431 -1.59 -28.89 -17.28
CA HIS A 431 -0.99 -28.27 -16.09
C HIS A 431 0.36 -27.60 -16.42
N ASN A 432 0.57 -26.39 -15.90
CA ASN A 432 1.85 -25.70 -16.04
C ASN A 432 2.94 -26.42 -15.21
N THR A 433 3.89 -27.02 -15.93
CA THR A 433 5.08 -27.65 -15.32
C THR A 433 6.26 -26.68 -15.35
N PHE A 434 7.02 -26.64 -14.25
CA PHE A 434 8.15 -25.75 -14.06
C PHE A 434 9.41 -26.54 -13.75
N ARG A 435 10.57 -26.06 -14.20
CA ARG A 435 11.84 -26.66 -13.81
C ARG A 435 12.24 -26.23 -12.41
N MET A 436 12.75 -27.17 -11.65
CA MET A 436 13.32 -26.98 -10.33
C MET A 436 14.73 -27.53 -10.27
N HIS A 437 15.58 -26.78 -9.58
CA HIS A 437 16.94 -27.15 -9.26
C HIS A 437 17.02 -27.47 -7.75
N ILE A 438 17.41 -28.70 -7.43
CA ILE A 438 17.70 -29.13 -6.07
C ILE A 438 19.22 -29.12 -5.89
N GLY A 439 19.72 -28.05 -5.27
CA GLY A 439 21.13 -27.88 -4.94
C GLY A 439 21.57 -28.65 -3.70
N PRO A 440 22.88 -28.67 -3.38
CA PRO A 440 23.41 -29.37 -2.22
C PRO A 440 23.08 -28.66 -0.90
N ASP A 441 22.64 -27.40 -0.96
CA ASP A 441 22.20 -26.58 0.16
C ASP A 441 20.70 -26.69 0.46
N ALA A 442 19.95 -27.49 -0.31
CA ALA A 442 18.52 -27.69 -0.11
C ALA A 442 18.24 -28.70 1.02
N ASP A 443 17.38 -28.33 1.97
CA ASP A 443 16.90 -29.23 3.01
C ASP A 443 15.67 -30.00 2.52
N VAL A 444 15.85 -31.27 2.15
CA VAL A 444 14.78 -32.11 1.62
C VAL A 444 14.43 -33.22 2.60
N VAL A 445 13.17 -33.23 3.05
CA VAL A 445 12.60 -34.24 3.95
C VAL A 445 11.47 -34.95 3.22
N VAL A 446 11.59 -36.28 3.07
CA VAL A 446 10.57 -37.13 2.45
C VAL A 446 10.15 -38.21 3.43
N ASN A 447 8.84 -38.31 3.70
CA ASN A 447 8.27 -39.22 4.70
C ASN A 447 8.92 -39.07 6.10
N GLY A 448 9.29 -37.84 6.50
CA GLY A 448 9.97 -37.57 7.77
C GLY A 448 11.48 -37.85 7.78
N HIS A 449 12.05 -38.37 6.69
CA HIS A 449 13.47 -38.68 6.58
C HIS A 449 14.19 -37.69 5.65
N ARG A 450 15.32 -37.13 6.11
CA ARG A 450 16.16 -36.25 5.28
C ARG A 450 16.80 -37.04 4.13
N GLN A 451 16.69 -36.51 2.91
CA GLN A 451 17.20 -37.13 1.69
C GLN A 451 18.52 -36.47 1.25
N SER A 452 19.49 -37.28 0.79
CA SER A 452 20.69 -36.79 0.11
C SER A 452 20.57 -37.11 -1.39
N LEU A 453 20.26 -36.08 -2.19
CA LEU A 453 19.95 -36.23 -3.62
C LEU A 453 21.15 -35.92 -4.53
N VAL A 454 22.20 -35.35 -3.96
CA VAL A 454 23.48 -35.10 -4.64
C VAL A 454 24.45 -36.18 -4.18
N GLY A 455 25.06 -36.87 -5.13
CA GLY A 455 26.09 -37.87 -4.84
C GLY A 455 27.30 -37.18 -4.22
N HIS A 456 27.40 -37.21 -2.89
CA HIS A 456 28.66 -36.93 -2.23
C HIS A 456 29.59 -38.10 -2.57
N VAL A 457 30.50 -37.89 -3.52
CA VAL A 457 31.72 -38.69 -3.56
C VAL A 457 32.54 -38.24 -2.36
N ASP A 458 32.30 -38.86 -1.21
CA ASP A 458 33.30 -38.92 -0.14
C ASP A 458 34.46 -39.76 -0.65
N ALA A 459 35.32 -39.12 -1.43
CA ALA A 459 36.64 -39.65 -1.74
C ALA A 459 37.54 -39.36 -0.54
N ALA A 460 37.91 -40.45 0.14
CA ALA A 460 39.03 -40.58 1.06
C ALA A 460 38.92 -39.90 2.44
N ASP A 461 38.60 -40.72 3.45
CA ASP A 461 39.45 -40.81 4.65
C ASP A 461 39.17 -42.14 5.38
N GLU A 462 39.48 -43.26 4.72
CA GLU A 462 39.83 -44.49 5.46
C GLU A 462 41.33 -44.42 5.75
N MET A 463 41.67 -43.80 6.87
CA MET A 463 42.94 -44.08 7.54
C MET A 463 42.85 -45.50 8.11
N ASP A 464 43.48 -46.41 7.39
CA ASP A 464 43.80 -47.77 7.79
C ASP A 464 44.60 -47.72 9.12
N VAL A 465 43.97 -48.18 10.20
CA VAL A 465 44.67 -48.45 11.46
C VAL A 465 44.37 -49.89 11.85
N ASP A 466 45.37 -50.70 11.56
CA ASP A 466 45.56 -52.10 11.93
C ASP A 466 45.25 -52.32 13.43
N ASP A 467 44.23 -53.12 13.74
CA ASP A 467 44.12 -53.73 15.07
C ASP A 467 43.52 -55.15 14.97
N ALA A 468 44.44 -56.10 14.96
CA ALA A 468 44.15 -57.52 15.07
C ALA A 468 43.77 -57.87 16.51
N GLN A 469 42.47 -58.09 16.77
CA GLN A 469 41.93 -59.10 17.70
C GLN A 469 40.47 -58.78 18.09
N ARG A 470 39.49 -59.56 17.59
CA ARG A 470 38.40 -60.18 18.38
C ARG A 470 37.38 -60.96 17.53
N PRO A 471 36.69 -61.95 18.14
CA PRO A 471 36.19 -63.13 17.44
C PRO A 471 34.81 -62.95 16.80
N ALA A 472 34.56 -63.81 15.81
CA ALA A 472 33.34 -63.94 15.03
C ALA A 472 32.07 -64.02 15.90
N ALA A 473 31.23 -62.99 15.79
CA ALA A 473 29.84 -63.03 16.20
C ALA A 473 28.96 -62.74 14.97
N ASN A 474 28.01 -63.64 14.70
CA ASN A 474 27.08 -63.63 13.58
C ASN A 474 26.32 -62.29 13.46
N GLY A 475 26.81 -61.44 12.55
CA GLY A 475 26.11 -60.24 12.09
C GLY A 475 24.98 -60.61 11.15
N ARG A 476 23.75 -60.51 11.64
CA ARG A 476 22.53 -60.46 10.83
C ARG A 476 22.70 -59.31 9.84
N LYS A 477 22.87 -59.61 8.54
CA LYS A 477 22.88 -58.63 7.45
C LYS A 477 21.66 -57.73 7.60
N VAL A 478 21.85 -56.53 8.14
CA VAL A 478 20.91 -55.43 7.95
C VAL A 478 20.91 -55.18 6.45
N ARG A 479 19.80 -55.53 5.81
CA ARG A 479 19.57 -55.17 4.42
C ARG A 479 19.65 -53.65 4.37
N HIS A 480 20.73 -53.14 3.80
CA HIS A 480 20.74 -51.79 3.28
C HIS A 480 19.73 -51.82 2.13
N ASP A 481 18.48 -51.49 2.43
CA ASP A 481 17.47 -51.32 1.42
C ASP A 481 17.95 -50.19 0.53
N ASN A 482 18.41 -50.56 -0.66
CA ASN A 482 18.73 -49.67 -1.74
C ASN A 482 17.38 -49.10 -2.24
N HIS A 483 16.79 -48.18 -1.47
CA HIS A 483 15.62 -47.43 -1.87
C HIS A 483 16.05 -46.50 -2.98
N SER A 484 15.85 -46.93 -4.23
CA SER A 484 15.79 -46.01 -5.36
C SER A 484 14.89 -44.84 -4.95
N PRO A 485 15.35 -43.59 -5.04
CA PRO A 485 14.56 -42.45 -4.61
C PRO A 485 13.24 -42.48 -5.38
N ALA A 486 12.11 -42.41 -4.66
CA ALA A 486 10.81 -42.32 -5.29
C ALA A 486 10.84 -41.14 -6.28
N THR A 487 10.48 -41.39 -7.52
CA THR A 487 10.59 -40.41 -8.60
C THR A 487 9.49 -39.35 -8.55
N HIS A 488 8.44 -39.57 -7.76
CA HIS A 488 7.29 -38.68 -7.65
C HIS A 488 6.95 -38.39 -6.19
N TRP A 489 6.85 -37.10 -5.85
CA TRP A 489 6.53 -36.62 -4.51
C TRP A 489 5.31 -35.72 -4.51
N VAL A 490 4.50 -35.83 -3.46
CA VAL A 490 3.43 -34.89 -3.13
C VAL A 490 3.96 -33.95 -2.04
N VAL A 491 4.04 -32.65 -2.35
CA VAL A 491 4.64 -31.66 -1.45
C VAL A 491 3.61 -31.21 -0.42
N ASN A 492 3.98 -31.32 0.86
CA ASN A 492 3.24 -30.73 1.98
C ASN A 492 3.58 -29.25 2.12
N LYS A 493 4.89 -28.96 2.11
CA LYS A 493 5.41 -27.60 2.28
C LYS A 493 6.73 -27.45 1.54
N ALA A 494 6.91 -26.34 0.82
CA ALA A 494 8.17 -26.04 0.16
C ALA A 494 8.49 -24.54 0.16
N GLN A 495 9.79 -24.25 0.11
CA GLN A 495 10.34 -22.91 -0.04
C GLN A 495 11.26 -22.87 -1.25
N TRP A 496 11.03 -21.92 -2.15
CA TRP A 496 11.77 -21.78 -3.40
C TRP A 496 12.28 -20.35 -3.59
N ARG A 497 13.54 -20.23 -4.01
CA ARG A 497 14.04 -19.00 -4.63
C ARG A 497 13.65 -19.00 -6.10
N LEU A 498 13.41 -17.82 -6.65
CA LEU A 498 13.03 -17.67 -8.04
C LEU A 498 14.18 -17.09 -8.86
N ARG A 499 14.54 -17.80 -9.93
CA ARG A 499 15.59 -17.38 -10.85
C ARG A 499 15.07 -17.30 -12.27
N ALA A 500 15.29 -16.19 -12.94
CA ALA A 500 15.00 -16.07 -14.37
C ALA A 500 16.25 -16.39 -15.18
N GLN A 501 16.11 -17.19 -16.24
CA GLN A 501 17.20 -17.58 -17.13
C GLN A 501 16.77 -17.51 -18.60
N PRO A 502 17.67 -17.10 -19.51
CA PRO A 502 17.40 -17.13 -20.93
C PRO A 502 17.49 -18.57 -21.48
N ARG A 503 16.39 -19.11 -22.01
CA ARG A 503 16.32 -20.38 -22.76
C ARG A 503 15.13 -20.31 -23.73
N ASN A 504 15.39 -20.15 -25.04
CA ASN A 504 14.35 -19.97 -26.07
C ASN A 504 13.27 -18.93 -25.70
N GLY A 505 13.67 -17.88 -24.99
CA GLY A 505 12.81 -16.99 -24.21
C GLY A 505 13.38 -16.80 -22.80
N ILE A 506 12.62 -16.21 -21.88
CA ILE A 506 12.98 -16.16 -20.46
C ILE A 506 12.10 -17.15 -19.71
N GLU A 507 12.73 -18.03 -18.94
CA GLU A 507 12.07 -19.03 -18.12
C GLU A 507 12.41 -18.80 -16.64
N VAL A 508 11.42 -18.98 -15.76
CA VAL A 508 11.62 -18.93 -14.31
C VAL A 508 11.85 -20.35 -13.79
N ILE A 509 13.00 -20.55 -13.15
CA ILE A 509 13.42 -21.79 -12.50
C ILE A 509 13.26 -21.63 -10.99
N LEU A 510 12.76 -22.69 -10.35
CA LEU A 510 12.62 -22.79 -8.90
C LEU A 510 13.92 -23.36 -8.30
N ASP A 511 14.60 -22.60 -7.44
CA ASP A 511 15.77 -23.08 -6.70
C ASP A 511 15.31 -23.53 -5.31
N ALA A 512 15.38 -24.84 -5.04
CA ALA A 512 14.89 -25.41 -3.80
C ALA A 512 15.69 -24.95 -2.57
N ILE A 513 14.99 -24.56 -1.51
CA ILE A 513 15.59 -24.24 -0.20
C ILE A 513 15.19 -25.29 0.82
N LYS A 514 13.89 -25.54 0.92
CA LYS A 514 13.32 -26.51 1.83
C LYS A 514 12.17 -27.22 1.13
N ILE A 515 12.12 -28.54 1.20
CA ILE A 515 11.02 -29.36 0.67
C ILE A 515 10.65 -30.38 1.73
N GLU A 516 9.37 -30.42 2.07
CA GLU A 516 8.75 -31.45 2.89
C GLU A 516 7.68 -32.14 2.05
N ALA A 517 7.82 -33.44 1.83
CA ALA A 517 6.98 -34.17 0.90
C ALA A 517 6.73 -35.63 1.31
N TYR A 518 5.74 -36.24 0.66
CA TYR A 518 5.38 -37.64 0.80
C TYR A 518 5.61 -38.38 -0.51
N SER A 519 6.20 -39.57 -0.44
CA SER A 519 6.45 -40.42 -1.62
C SER A 519 5.34 -41.43 -1.91
N SER A 520 4.41 -41.61 -0.97
CA SER A 520 3.28 -42.55 -1.10
C SER A 520 2.08 -42.06 -0.32
N GLU A 521 0.89 -42.50 -0.73
CA GLU A 521 -0.36 -42.22 -0.03
C GLU A 521 -0.36 -42.80 1.40
N SER A 522 0.26 -43.98 1.60
CA SER A 522 0.42 -44.56 2.94
C SER A 522 1.23 -43.65 3.87
N SER A 523 2.32 -43.07 3.37
CA SER A 523 3.19 -42.18 4.16
C SER A 523 2.47 -40.87 4.50
N ARG A 524 1.68 -40.33 3.55
CA ARG A 524 0.83 -39.15 3.75
C ARG A 524 -0.24 -39.42 4.83
N ASN A 525 -0.96 -40.54 4.71
CA ASN A 525 -2.00 -40.91 5.67
C ASN A 525 -1.43 -41.15 7.06
N ALA A 526 -0.22 -41.69 7.17
CA ALA A 526 0.47 -41.88 8.45
C ALA A 526 0.86 -40.56 9.13
N ALA A 527 1.09 -39.49 8.36
CA ALA A 527 1.39 -38.16 8.88
C ALA A 527 0.13 -37.31 9.14
N SER A 528 -1.05 -37.80 8.77
CA SER A 528 -2.31 -37.08 8.98
C SER A 528 -2.83 -37.37 10.39
N ASP A 529 -2.79 -36.36 11.25
CA ASP A 529 -3.40 -36.44 12.58
C ASP A 529 -4.92 -36.28 12.48
N PHE A 530 -5.65 -36.91 13.41
CA PHE A 530 -7.09 -36.66 13.56
C PHE A 530 -7.32 -35.24 14.08
N LEU A 531 -8.37 -34.58 13.59
CA LEU A 531 -8.80 -33.28 14.12
C LEU A 531 -9.11 -33.43 15.62
N MET A 532 -8.41 -32.68 16.47
CA MET A 532 -8.73 -32.55 17.90
C MET A 532 -9.82 -31.51 18.14
#